data_AF-A0A4Y2R9R1-F1
#
_entry.id   AF-A0A4Y2R9R1-F1
#
_cell.length_a   1.000
_cell.length_b   1.000
_cell.length_c   1.000
_cell.angle_alpha   90.00
_cell.angle_beta   90.00
_cell.angle_gamma   90.00
#
_symmetry.space_group_name_H-M   'P 1'
#
loop_
_entity.id
_entity.type
_entity.pdbx_description
1 polymer ?
#
loop_
_entity_poly.entity_id
_entity_poly.type
_entity_poly.pdbx_seq_one_letter_code
_entity_poly.pdbx_strand_id
1 'polypeptide(L)'
;TTTNDPLKRNFTSERDSLDEIKNKLKERYEEFLEKLKDAIEKGKVVKEDTIEKLKELREKLRDLKVDVGNRAKELFEKLKEKAKDYWQRILDKLNPDNNKRYVDE
;
A
#
# COMPACT_ATOMS: atom_id res chain seq x y z
N THR A 1 -8.67 32.21 -39.69
CA THR A 1 -7.35 31.56 -39.62
C THR A 1 -7.16 31.02 -38.22
N THR A 2 -7.67 29.82 -37.94
CA THR A 2 -7.51 29.18 -36.64
C THR A 2 -6.72 27.90 -36.85
N THR A 3 -5.46 27.98 -36.46
CA THR A 3 -4.40 26.98 -36.62
C THR A 3 -4.85 25.65 -36.02
N ASN A 4 -5.08 24.66 -36.89
CA ASN A 4 -5.25 23.27 -36.50
C ASN A 4 -3.86 22.70 -36.23
N ASP A 5 -3.42 22.78 -34.98
CA ASP A 5 -2.14 22.24 -34.53
C ASP A 5 -2.29 20.71 -34.28
N PRO A 6 -1.67 19.84 -35.09
CA PRO A 6 -1.86 18.38 -35.01
C PRO A 6 -1.13 17.72 -33.83
N LEU A 7 -0.33 18.46 -33.07
CA LEU A 7 0.54 17.91 -32.01
C LEU A 7 -0.14 17.71 -30.65
N LYS A 8 -1.40 18.15 -30.47
CA LYS A 8 -2.10 17.98 -29.18
C LYS A 8 -2.81 16.63 -28.99
N ARG A 9 -2.88 15.78 -30.02
CA ARG A 9 -3.75 14.59 -30.01
C ARG A 9 -3.17 13.35 -29.33
N ASN A 10 -1.87 13.31 -29.01
CA ASN A 10 -1.22 12.11 -28.48
C ASN A 10 -0.99 12.09 -26.94
N PHE A 11 -1.30 13.17 -26.21
CA PHE A 11 -0.99 13.26 -24.77
C PHE A 11 -2.17 12.99 -23.82
N THR A 12 -3.37 12.74 -24.35
CA THR A 12 -4.57 12.51 -23.53
C THR A 12 -4.85 11.03 -23.26
N SER A 13 -4.52 10.12 -24.18
CA SER A 13 -4.86 8.70 -24.03
C SER A 13 -4.14 7.99 -22.87
N GLU A 14 -2.92 8.42 -22.54
CA GLU A 14 -2.15 7.84 -21.43
C GLU A 14 -2.63 8.35 -20.06
N ARG A 15 -3.16 9.59 -19.99
CA ARG A 15 -3.65 10.18 -18.74
C ARG A 15 -4.93 9.51 -18.25
N ASP A 16 -5.90 9.27 -19.13
CA ASP A 16 -7.14 8.56 -18.79
C ASP A 16 -6.86 7.14 -18.28
N SER A 17 -5.93 6.42 -18.92
CA SER A 17 -5.53 5.07 -18.48
C SER A 17 -4.82 5.10 -17.13
N LEU A 18 -3.96 6.11 -16.91
CA LEU A 18 -3.25 6.27 -15.65
C LEU A 18 -4.25 6.51 -14.51
N ASP A 19 -5.16 7.47 -14.65
CA ASP A 19 -6.15 7.82 -13.62
C ASP A 19 -7.08 6.65 -13.25
N GLU A 20 -7.48 5.82 -14.21
CA GLU A 20 -8.22 4.58 -13.92
C GLU A 20 -7.38 3.61 -13.07
N ILE A 21 -6.11 3.42 -13.43
CA ILE A 21 -5.17 2.57 -12.67
C ILE A 21 -4.97 3.14 -11.27
N LYS A 22 -4.83 4.47 -11.12
CA LYS A 22 -4.69 5.13 -9.82
C LYS A 22 -5.88 4.88 -8.91
N ASN A 23 -7.09 5.05 -9.43
CA ASN A 23 -8.31 4.81 -8.68
C ASN A 23 -8.43 3.35 -8.24
N LYS A 24 -8.21 2.39 -9.16
CA LYS A 24 -8.22 0.97 -8.83
C LYS A 24 -7.19 0.60 -7.76
N LEU A 25 -5.97 1.14 -7.84
CA LEU A 25 -4.95 0.86 -6.81
C LEU A 25 -5.31 1.45 -5.45
N LYS A 26 -5.85 2.67 -5.45
CA LYS A 26 -6.28 3.33 -4.22
C LYS A 26 -7.42 2.55 -3.55
N GLU A 27 -8.45 2.18 -4.31
CA GLU A 27 -9.55 1.34 -3.81
C GLU A 27 -9.05 0.01 -3.26
N ARG A 28 -8.16 -0.67 -4.01
CA ARG A 28 -7.53 -1.92 -3.55
C ARG A 28 -6.76 -1.72 -2.26
N TYR A 29 -6.00 -0.64 -2.12
CA TYR A 29 -5.23 -0.35 -0.91
C TYR A 29 -6.14 -0.05 0.28
N GLU A 30 -7.21 0.73 0.10
CA GLU A 30 -8.21 1.00 1.14
C GLU A 30 -8.92 -0.29 1.59
N GLU A 31 -9.39 -1.12 0.65
CA GLU A 31 -10.00 -2.43 0.97
C GLU A 31 -9.01 -3.34 1.73
N PHE A 32 -7.73 -3.29 1.33
CA PHE A 32 -6.68 -4.08 1.96
C PHE A 32 -6.41 -3.62 3.40
N LEU A 33 -6.38 -2.31 3.63
CA LEU A 33 -6.30 -1.73 4.97
C LEU A 33 -7.52 -2.14 5.80
N GLU A 34 -8.73 -2.06 5.28
CA GLU A 34 -9.92 -2.48 6.04
C GLU A 34 -9.86 -3.95 6.46
N LYS A 35 -9.45 -4.85 5.55
CA LYS A 35 -9.23 -6.27 5.89
C LYS A 35 -8.15 -6.46 6.95
N LEU A 36 -7.08 -5.68 6.88
CA LEU A 36 -6.01 -5.70 7.87
C LEU A 36 -6.54 -5.27 9.24
N LYS A 37 -7.35 -4.20 9.26
CA LYS A 37 -7.95 -3.62 10.46
C LYS A 37 -8.90 -4.60 11.11
N ASP A 38 -9.76 -5.21 10.31
CA ASP A 38 -10.68 -6.25 10.77
C ASP A 38 -9.93 -7.48 11.32
N ALA A 39 -8.86 -7.92 10.65
CA ALA A 39 -8.02 -9.01 11.16
C ALA A 39 -7.41 -8.67 12.52
N ILE A 40 -6.85 -7.47 12.66
CA ILE A 40 -6.26 -6.97 13.90
C ILE A 40 -7.31 -6.83 15.01
N GLU A 41 -8.47 -6.22 14.73
CA GLU A 41 -9.53 -6.04 15.72
C GLU A 41 -10.15 -7.37 16.17
N LYS A 42 -10.18 -8.37 15.29
CA LYS A 42 -10.59 -9.74 15.64
C LYS A 42 -9.49 -10.53 16.34
N GLY A 43 -8.31 -9.96 16.56
CA GLY A 43 -7.15 -10.66 17.11
C GLY A 43 -6.61 -11.75 16.17
N LYS A 44 -7.00 -11.76 14.90
CA LYS A 44 -6.42 -12.66 13.90
C LYS A 44 -4.98 -12.22 13.65
N VAL A 45 -4.11 -13.22 13.60
CA VAL A 45 -2.75 -13.03 13.09
C VAL A 45 -2.85 -12.60 11.62
N VAL A 46 -2.59 -11.32 11.34
CA VAL A 46 -2.24 -10.85 10.01
C VAL A 46 -1.01 -11.63 9.55
N LYS A 47 -1.11 -12.31 8.44
CA LYS A 47 0.04 -13.03 7.91
C LYS A 47 1.02 -12.04 7.30
N GLU A 48 2.32 -12.34 7.31
CA GLU A 48 3.36 -11.59 6.59
C GLU A 48 2.94 -11.29 5.15
N ASP A 49 2.32 -12.27 4.49
CA ASP A 49 1.70 -12.19 3.17
C ASP A 49 0.74 -10.98 2.99
N THR A 50 -0.02 -10.64 4.02
CA THR A 50 -0.92 -9.49 4.03
C THR A 50 -0.10 -8.20 4.05
N ILE A 51 0.93 -8.15 4.89
CA ILE A 51 1.79 -6.97 4.99
C ILE A 51 2.63 -6.76 3.74
N GLU A 52 3.11 -7.84 3.14
CA GLU A 52 3.83 -7.83 1.87
C GLU A 52 2.94 -7.26 0.75
N LYS A 53 1.70 -7.74 0.62
CA LYS A 53 0.72 -7.19 -0.33
C LYS A 53 0.42 -5.71 -0.08
N LEU A 54 0.32 -5.29 1.18
CA LEU A 54 0.14 -3.88 1.52
C LEU A 54 1.34 -3.04 1.07
N LYS A 55 2.55 -3.56 1.28
CA LYS A 55 3.80 -2.92 0.86
C LYS A 55 3.89 -2.82 -0.66
N GLU A 56 3.57 -3.89 -1.38
CA GLU A 56 3.47 -3.89 -2.84
C GLU A 56 2.47 -2.87 -3.37
N LEU A 57 1.26 -2.81 -2.78
CA LEU A 57 0.25 -1.81 -3.15
C LEU A 57 0.78 -0.40 -2.92
N ARG A 58 1.42 -0.13 -1.78
CA ARG A 58 2.05 1.16 -1.49
C ARG A 58 3.17 1.50 -2.47
N GLU A 59 4.00 0.54 -2.86
CA GLU A 59 5.07 0.76 -3.84
C GLU A 59 4.50 1.08 -5.21
N LYS A 60 3.50 0.32 -5.69
CA LYS A 60 2.83 0.63 -6.96
C LYS A 60 2.13 1.99 -6.93
N LEU A 61 1.50 2.36 -5.81
CA LEU A 61 0.92 3.70 -5.62
C LEU A 61 2.00 4.80 -5.68
N ARG A 62 3.15 4.59 -5.03
CA ARG A 62 4.28 5.53 -5.06
C ARG A 62 4.87 5.66 -6.46
N ASP A 63 5.04 4.56 -7.17
CA ASP A 63 5.60 4.50 -8.52
C ASP A 63 4.73 5.30 -9.50
N LEU A 64 3.41 5.12 -9.39
CA LEU A 64 2.40 5.85 -10.16
C LEU A 64 2.18 7.30 -9.67
N LYS A 65 2.93 7.79 -8.66
CA LYS A 65 2.70 9.07 -7.96
C LYS A 65 1.22 9.26 -7.59
N VAL A 66 0.55 8.18 -7.18
CA VAL A 66 -0.80 8.22 -6.64
C VAL A 66 -0.66 8.63 -5.20
N ASP A 67 -1.15 9.82 -4.91
CA ASP A 67 -1.41 10.16 -3.52
C ASP A 67 -2.57 9.27 -3.07
N VAL A 68 -2.28 8.29 -2.23
CA VAL A 68 -3.28 7.39 -1.65
C VAL A 68 -4.30 8.17 -0.81
N GLY A 69 -4.09 9.48 -0.66
CA GLY A 69 -4.91 10.41 0.05
C GLY A 69 -4.70 10.28 1.54
N ASN A 70 -4.95 11.38 2.25
CA ASN A 70 -4.93 11.41 3.71
C ASN A 70 -5.79 10.31 4.33
N ARG A 71 -6.86 9.86 3.65
CA ARG A 71 -7.77 8.82 4.15
C ARG A 71 -7.09 7.46 4.33
N ALA A 72 -6.36 6.98 3.33
CA ALA A 72 -5.69 5.69 3.44
C ALA A 72 -4.49 5.75 4.39
N LYS A 73 -3.83 6.92 4.47
CA LYS A 73 -2.77 7.18 5.43
C LYS A 73 -3.31 7.20 6.87
N GLU A 74 -4.45 7.84 7.10
CA GLU A 74 -5.13 7.88 8.40
C GLU A 74 -5.63 6.49 8.82
N LEU A 75 -6.19 5.73 7.88
CA LEU A 75 -6.57 4.32 8.12
C LEU A 75 -5.35 3.48 8.51
N PHE A 76 -4.24 3.63 7.79
CA PHE A 76 -2.99 2.95 8.09
C PHE A 76 -2.40 3.37 9.45
N GLU A 77 -2.46 4.65 9.81
CA GLU A 77 -1.99 5.12 11.12
C GLU A 77 -2.85 4.56 12.26
N LYS A 78 -4.18 4.62 12.16
CA LYS A 78 -5.10 4.00 13.14
C LYS A 78 -4.85 2.51 13.29
N LEU A 79 -4.59 1.85 12.17
CA LEU A 79 -4.18 0.45 12.11
C LEU A 79 -2.87 0.20 12.83
N LYS A 80 -1.84 0.98 12.49
CA LYS A 80 -0.51 0.87 13.07
C LYS A 80 -0.52 1.17 14.56
N GLU A 81 -1.40 2.05 15.04
CA GLU A 81 -1.59 2.29 16.47
C GLU A 81 -2.22 1.07 17.16
N LYS A 82 -3.35 0.59 16.66
CA LYS A 82 -4.06 -0.58 17.26
C LYS A 82 -3.25 -1.86 17.18
N ALA A 83 -2.55 -2.06 16.07
CA ALA A 83 -1.68 -3.19 15.85
C ALA A 83 -0.21 -2.85 16.09
N LYS A 84 0.16 -1.82 16.84
CA LYS A 84 1.58 -1.45 16.99
C LYS A 84 2.41 -2.62 17.48
N ASP A 85 1.92 -3.29 18.52
CA ASP A 85 2.50 -4.51 19.09
C ASP A 85 2.54 -5.64 18.06
N TYR A 86 1.46 -5.77 17.29
CA TYR A 86 1.25 -6.81 16.32
C TYR A 86 2.14 -6.66 15.07
N TRP A 87 2.26 -5.44 14.55
CA TRP A 87 3.19 -5.03 13.51
C TRP A 87 4.63 -5.13 13.96
N GLN A 88 4.93 -4.80 15.23
CA GLN A 88 6.26 -4.98 15.80
C GLN A 88 6.66 -6.45 15.74
N ARG A 89 5.77 -7.36 16.14
CA ARG A 89 6.02 -8.82 16.10
C ARG A 89 6.19 -9.36 14.68
N ILE A 90 5.48 -8.80 13.70
CA ILE A 90 5.67 -9.20 12.30
C ILE A 90 6.96 -8.62 11.73
N LEU A 91 7.25 -7.34 11.97
CA LEU A 91 8.51 -6.73 11.55
C LEU A 91 9.70 -7.45 12.18
N ASP A 92 9.58 -7.87 13.44
CA ASP A 92 10.59 -8.63 14.16
C ASP A 92 10.82 -10.03 13.55
N LYS A 93 9.75 -10.69 13.08
CA LYS A 93 9.82 -11.95 12.32
C LYS A 93 10.36 -11.79 10.89
N LEU A 94 9.98 -10.69 10.22
CA LEU A 94 10.39 -10.40 8.85
C LEU A 94 11.83 -9.87 8.78
N ASN A 95 12.42 -9.48 9.91
CA ASN A 95 13.80 -9.05 10.00
C ASN A 95 14.72 -10.30 10.03
N PRO A 96 15.50 -10.56 8.97
CA PRO A 96 16.41 -11.70 8.95
C PRO A 96 17.54 -11.60 10.00
N ASP A 97 17.81 -10.40 10.53
CA ASP A 97 18.86 -10.14 11.52
C ASP A 97 18.54 -10.64 12.94
N ASN A 98 17.25 -10.83 13.29
CA ASN A 98 16.87 -11.36 14.60
C ASN A 98 17.03 -12.89 14.71
N ASN A 99 17.18 -13.60 13.58
CA ASN A 99 17.44 -15.04 13.57
C ASN A 99 18.92 -15.40 13.85
N LYS A 100 19.76 -14.42 14.22
CA LYS A 100 21.17 -14.64 14.60
C LYS A 100 21.42 -14.75 16.12
N ARG A 101 20.40 -14.90 16.94
CA ARG A 101 20.56 -15.29 18.35
C ARG A 101 19.99 -16.68 18.56
N TYR A 102 20.76 -17.69 18.17
CA TYR A 102 20.94 -18.99 18.84
C TYR A 102 21.75 -19.88 17.87
N VAL A 103 23.03 -19.56 17.74
CA VAL A 103 24.04 -20.59 17.52
C VAL A 103 24.95 -20.47 18.73
N ASP A 104 24.70 -21.39 19.65
CA ASP A 104 25.53 -21.73 20.79
C ASP A 104 26.92 -22.13 20.26
N GLU A 105 27.97 -21.41 20.67
CA GLU A 105 29.32 -21.94 20.93
C GLU A 105 30.10 -20.99 21.85
#